data_AF-A0A6I6DI59-F1
#
_entry.id   AF-A0A6I6DI59-F1
#
_cell.length_a   1.000
_cell.length_b   1.000
_cell.length_c   1.000
_cell.angle_alpha   90.00
_cell.angle_beta   90.00
_cell.angle_gamma   90.00
#
_symmetry.space_group_name_H-M   'P 1'
#
loop_
_entity.id
_entity.type
_entity.pdbx_description
1 polymer ?
#
loop_
_entity_poly.entity_id
_entity_poly.type
_entity_poly.pdbx_seq_one_letter_code
_entity_poly.pdbx_strand_id
1 'polypeptide(L)'
;MQKVILVVVLSFFLILSGCNLDAQKLIQADEEEQQLIKVMIHFTDGITKEGYVRGLEVEDDGKVYIGGSSVNYIYDIDGNITGAFNYHRVLYIEIIE
;
A
#
# COMPACT_ATOMS: atom_id res chain seq x y z
N MET A 1 34.77 43.99 -11.62
CA MET A 1 35.15 42.88 -10.71
C MET A 1 34.16 42.69 -9.54
N GLN A 2 33.70 43.76 -8.88
CA GLN A 2 32.74 43.67 -7.74
C GLN A 2 31.42 42.93 -8.04
N LYS A 3 30.83 43.11 -9.23
CA LYS A 3 29.59 42.41 -9.63
C LYS A 3 29.78 40.90 -9.82
N VAL A 4 30.96 40.48 -10.27
CA VAL A 4 31.29 39.06 -10.47
C VAL A 4 31.47 38.36 -9.11
N ILE A 5 32.14 39.04 -8.18
CA ILE A 5 32.31 38.55 -6.80
C ILE A 5 30.94 38.39 -6.12
N LEU A 6 30.04 39.36 -6.30
CA LEU A 6 28.69 39.30 -5.73
C LEU A 6 27.90 38.08 -6.25
N VAL A 7 27.99 37.81 -7.56
CA VAL A 7 27.32 36.65 -8.18
C VAL A 7 27.90 35.34 -7.66
N VAL A 8 29.23 35.23 -7.54
CA VAL A 8 29.90 34.03 -7.02
C VAL A 8 29.52 33.77 -5.55
N VAL A 9 29.44 34.82 -4.74
CA VAL A 9 29.04 34.72 -3.32
C VAL A 9 27.57 34.30 -3.21
N LEU A 10 26.67 34.90 -4.01
CA LEU A 10 25.25 34.52 -4.03
C LEU A 10 25.04 33.08 -4.51
N SER A 11 25.79 32.63 -5.53
CA SER A 11 25.76 31.24 -5.97
C SER A 11 26.23 30.28 -4.89
N PHE A 12 27.28 30.64 -4.14
CA PHE A 12 27.81 29.83 -3.04
C PHE A 12 26.81 29.64 -1.88
N PHE A 13 26.04 30.67 -1.53
CA PHE A 13 24.99 30.56 -0.50
C PHE A 13 23.80 29.67 -0.93
N LEU A 14 23.50 29.60 -2.23
CA LEU A 14 22.44 28.71 -2.74
C LEU A 14 22.83 27.23 -2.67
N ILE A 15 24.13 26.90 -2.80
CA ILE A 15 24.64 25.51 -2.69
C ILE A 15 24.78 25.08 -1.22
N LEU A 16 25.09 26.02 -0.32
CA LEU A 16 25.13 25.76 1.13
C LEU A 16 23.73 25.62 1.76
N SER A 17 22.71 26.15 1.09
CA SER A 17 21.30 25.85 1.39
C SER A 17 20.94 24.47 0.83
N GLY A 18 21.73 23.46 1.20
CA GLY A 18 21.51 22.08 0.84
C GLY A 18 20.09 21.70 1.19
N CYS A 19 19.28 21.46 0.17
CA CYS A 19 17.99 20.82 0.34
C CYS A 19 18.25 19.50 1.05
N ASN A 20 17.95 19.44 2.34
CA ASN A 20 17.65 18.19 3.04
C ASN A 20 16.25 17.72 2.60
N LEU A 21 15.99 17.77 1.30
CA LEU A 21 14.87 17.11 0.69
C LEU A 21 15.36 15.70 0.53
N ASP A 22 14.89 14.87 1.44
CA ASP A 22 14.98 13.42 1.39
C ASP A 22 14.20 12.93 0.14
N ALA A 23 14.71 13.26 -1.05
CA ALA A 23 14.14 12.88 -2.33
C ALA A 23 14.10 11.35 -2.48
N GLN A 24 14.91 10.66 -1.68
CA GLN A 24 14.89 9.22 -1.51
C GLN A 24 13.55 8.74 -0.92
N LYS A 25 12.94 9.48 0.01
CA LYS A 25 11.57 9.22 0.50
C LYS A 25 10.45 9.56 -0.50
N LEU A 26 10.74 10.39 -1.51
CA LEU A 26 9.75 10.71 -2.56
C LEU A 26 9.80 9.72 -3.73
N ILE A 27 10.89 8.97 -3.87
CA ILE A 27 11.09 7.97 -4.93
C ILE A 27 10.77 6.56 -4.43
N GLN A 28 10.94 6.30 -3.13
CA GLN A 28 10.40 5.10 -2.50
C GLN A 28 8.90 5.32 -2.28
N ALA A 29 8.10 5.15 -3.34
CA ALA A 29 6.77 4.59 -3.11
C ALA A 29 7.04 3.27 -2.37
N ASP A 30 6.53 3.15 -1.15
CA ASP A 30 6.57 1.90 -0.40
C ASP A 30 5.93 0.82 -1.28
N GLU A 31 6.74 0.13 -2.07
CA GLU A 31 6.48 -1.25 -2.46
C GLU A 31 6.79 -2.10 -1.22
N GLU A 32 6.08 -1.85 -0.12
CA GLU A 32 5.87 -2.91 0.85
C GLU A 32 5.21 -4.02 0.03
N GLU A 33 5.94 -5.12 -0.19
CA GLU A 33 5.37 -6.36 -0.71
C GLU A 33 4.21 -6.72 0.20
N GLN A 34 3.01 -6.25 -0.15
CA GLN A 34 1.81 -6.48 0.63
C GLN A 34 1.61 -7.99 0.68
N GLN A 35 1.96 -8.57 1.85
CA GLN A 35 1.98 -9.99 2.06
C GLN A 35 0.62 -10.58 1.69
N LEU A 36 0.65 -11.59 0.82
CA LEU A 36 -0.54 -12.34 0.44
C LEU A 36 -0.94 -13.25 1.60
N ILE A 37 -2.17 -13.05 2.09
CA ILE A 37 -2.76 -13.86 3.16
C ILE A 37 -3.75 -14.82 2.51
N LYS A 38 -3.54 -16.12 2.72
CA LYS A 38 -4.45 -17.15 2.23
C LYS A 38 -5.73 -17.15 3.07
N VAL A 39 -6.88 -17.14 2.40
CA VAL A 39 -8.17 -16.99 3.05
C VAL A 39 -9.26 -17.85 2.41
N MET A 40 -10.26 -18.18 3.21
CA MET A 40 -11.58 -18.58 2.75
C MET A 40 -12.56 -17.42 2.97
N ILE A 41 -13.18 -16.93 1.89
CA ILE A 41 -14.18 -15.87 1.96
C ILE A 41 -15.57 -16.52 1.97
N HIS A 42 -16.37 -16.21 2.99
CA HIS A 42 -17.76 -16.66 3.10
C HIS A 42 -18.70 -15.52 2.74
N PHE A 43 -19.51 -15.70 1.69
CA PHE A 43 -20.46 -14.70 1.23
C PHE A 43 -21.84 -14.86 1.85
N THR A 44 -22.62 -13.78 1.86
CA THR A 44 -23.98 -13.73 2.42
C THR A 44 -25.00 -14.57 1.65
N ASP A 45 -24.69 -14.97 0.42
CA ASP A 45 -25.48 -15.88 -0.41
C ASP A 45 -25.09 -17.35 -0.24
N GLY A 46 -24.18 -17.66 0.70
CA GLY A 46 -23.72 -19.01 0.99
C GLY A 46 -22.59 -19.51 0.08
N ILE A 47 -22.13 -18.71 -0.89
CA ILE A 47 -20.95 -19.04 -1.69
C ILE A 47 -19.70 -18.93 -0.83
N THR A 48 -18.74 -19.83 -1.03
CA THR A 48 -17.40 -19.72 -0.46
C THR A 48 -16.35 -19.62 -1.55
N LYS A 49 -15.28 -18.86 -1.28
CA LYS A 49 -14.18 -18.71 -2.24
C LYS A 49 -12.83 -18.71 -1.52
N GLU A 50 -12.01 -19.68 -1.88
CA GLU A 50 -10.60 -19.73 -1.50
C GLU A 50 -9.75 -18.84 -2.42
N GLY A 51 -8.76 -18.18 -1.84
CA GLY A 51 -7.72 -17.45 -2.57
C GLY A 51 -6.82 -16.67 -1.63
N TYR A 52 -6.11 -15.68 -2.18
CA TYR A 52 -5.23 -14.80 -1.42
C TYR A 52 -5.76 -13.37 -1.43
N VAL A 53 -5.54 -12.63 -0.35
CA VAL A 53 -5.89 -11.20 -0.23
C VAL A 53 -4.70 -10.41 0.30
N ARG A 54 -4.65 -9.12 0.00
CA ARG A 54 -3.66 -8.18 0.53
C ARG A 54 -4.26 -7.35 1.65
N GLY A 55 -3.46 -7.04 2.67
CA GLY A 55 -3.78 -5.99 3.62
C GLY A 55 -5.12 -6.19 4.32
N LEU A 56 -5.40 -7.40 4.82
CA LEU A 56 -6.32 -7.49 5.94
C LEU A 56 -5.61 -6.77 7.09
N GLU A 57 -5.93 -5.49 7.31
CA GLU A 57 -5.57 -4.80 8.54
C GLU A 57 -6.37 -5.47 9.67
N VAL A 58 -5.89 -6.65 10.08
CA VAL A 58 -6.37 -7.40 11.22
C VAL A 58 -5.68 -6.78 12.42
N GLU A 59 -6.41 -6.05 13.26
CA GLU A 59 -5.87 -5.65 14.56
C GLU A 59 -5.60 -6.89 15.41
N ASP A 60 -4.74 -6.78 16.42
CA ASP A 60 -4.36 -7.88 17.32
C ASP A 60 -5.55 -8.59 18.00
N ASP A 61 -6.74 -7.98 17.99
CA ASP A 61 -7.99 -8.54 18.50
C ASP A 61 -8.83 -9.30 17.45
N GLY A 62 -8.29 -9.48 16.24
CA GLY A 62 -8.95 -10.19 15.14
C GLY A 62 -9.98 -9.36 14.38
N LYS A 63 -10.11 -8.06 14.66
CA LYS A 63 -11.04 -7.20 13.92
C LYS A 63 -10.43 -6.73 12.60
N VAL A 64 -11.21 -6.92 11.54
CA VAL A 64 -10.90 -6.40 10.20
C VAL A 64 -11.74 -5.16 9.94
N TYR A 65 -11.09 -4.02 9.71
CA TYR A 65 -11.79 -2.77 9.42
C TYR A 65 -12.16 -2.69 7.94
N ILE A 66 -13.46 -2.72 7.66
CA ILE A 66 -14.00 -2.56 6.32
C ILE A 66 -14.07 -1.05 6.01
N GLY A 67 -13.01 -0.51 5.38
CA GLY A 67 -12.93 0.92 5.05
C GLY A 67 -12.27 1.26 3.70
N GLY A 68 -11.88 0.26 2.92
CA GLY A 68 -11.12 0.42 1.67
C GLY A 68 -11.97 0.57 0.41
N SER A 69 -11.30 0.41 -0.74
CA SER A 69 -11.90 0.39 -2.08
C SER A 69 -13.17 -0.48 -2.12
N SER A 70 -14.20 0.01 -2.82
CA SER A 70 -15.47 -0.71 -3.03
C SER A 70 -15.30 -2.03 -3.80
N VAL A 71 -14.15 -2.21 -4.46
CA VAL A 71 -13.73 -3.42 -5.16
C VAL A 71 -12.45 -3.94 -4.52
N ASN A 72 -12.48 -5.20 -4.07
CA ASN A 72 -11.37 -5.91 -3.47
C ASN A 72 -11.00 -7.08 -4.36
N TYR A 73 -9.73 -7.45 -4.40
CA TYR A 73 -9.22 -8.48 -5.31
C TYR A 73 -8.92 -9.78 -4.57
N ILE A 74 -9.13 -10.87 -5.29
CA ILE A 74 -8.65 -12.20 -4.92
C ILE A 74 -7.47 -12.51 -5.82
N TYR A 75 -6.39 -12.95 -5.22
CA TYR A 75 -5.14 -13.29 -5.90
C TYR A 75 -4.91 -14.81 -5.90
N ASP A 76 -4.10 -15.29 -6.84
CA ASP A 76 -3.44 -16.58 -6.73
C ASP A 76 -2.14 -16.46 -5.91
N ILE A 77 -1.40 -17.57 -5.77
CA ILE A 77 -0.15 -17.64 -5.01
C ILE A 77 0.97 -16.79 -5.62
N ASP A 78 0.91 -16.54 -6.92
CA ASP A 78 1.88 -15.72 -7.66
C ASP A 78 1.49 -14.23 -7.64
N GLY A 79 0.37 -13.88 -7.00
CA GLY A 79 -0.11 -12.51 -6.90
C GLY A 79 -0.88 -12.02 -8.12
N ASN A 80 -1.30 -12.89 -9.03
CA ASN A 80 -2.18 -12.52 -10.13
C ASN A 80 -3.63 -12.44 -9.66
N ILE A 81 -4.37 -11.46 -10.19
CA ILE A 81 -5.79 -11.31 -9.87
C ILE A 81 -6.59 -12.45 -10.50
N THR A 82 -7.27 -13.23 -9.66
CA THR A 82 -8.18 -14.32 -10.08
C THR A 82 -9.65 -13.95 -9.94
N GLY A 83 -9.94 -12.86 -9.22
CA GLY A 83 -11.30 -12.37 -9.06
C GLY A 83 -11.38 -11.06 -8.28
N ALA A 84 -12.60 -10.58 -8.13
CA ALA A 84 -12.90 -9.43 -7.30
C ALA A 84 -14.19 -9.65 -6.50
N PHE A 85 -14.26 -9.04 -5.32
CA PHE A 85 -15.40 -9.13 -4.43
C PHE A 85 -15.72 -7.79 -3.78
N ASN A 86 -16.95 -7.68 -3.28
CA ASN A 86 -17.42 -6.52 -2.54
C ASN A 86 -17.64 -6.92 -1.07
N TYR A 87 -17.06 -6.16 -0.14
CA TYR A 87 -17.17 -6.44 1.30
C TYR A 87 -18.62 -6.47 1.81
N HIS A 88 -19.57 -5.74 1.21
CA HIS A 88 -20.98 -5.79 1.61
C HIS A 88 -21.62 -7.16 1.37
N ARG A 89 -21.03 -7.98 0.51
CA ARG A 89 -21.50 -9.35 0.26
C ARG A 89 -20.76 -10.39 1.10
N VAL A 90 -19.74 -9.98 1.85
CA VAL A 90 -18.95 -10.89 2.70
C VAL A 90 -19.62 -10.99 4.06
N LEU A 91 -19.83 -12.23 4.53
CA LEU A 91 -20.29 -12.52 5.88
C LEU A 91 -19.11 -12.50 6.86
N TYR A 92 -18.04 -13.22 6.54
CA TYR A 92 -16.75 -13.17 7.22
C TYR A 92 -15.63 -13.71 6.32
N ILE A 93 -14.39 -13.44 6.70
CA ILE A 93 -13.19 -13.97 6.06
C ILE A 93 -12.45 -14.79 7.12
N GLU A 94 -12.14 -16.03 6.78
CA GLU A 94 -11.33 -16.92 7.60
C GLU A 94 -9.91 -16.97 7.03
N ILE A 95 -8.91 -16.74 7.88
CA ILE A 95 -7.51 -16.95 7.52
C ILE A 95 -7.21 -18.44 7.64
N ILE A 96 -6.62 -19.02 6.61
CA ILE A 96 -6.32 -20.46 6.53
C ILE A 96 -4.84 -20.67 6.20
N GLU A 97 -4.25 -21.77 6.70
CA GLU A 97 -2.87 -22.18 6.36
C GLU A 97 -2.76 -22.83 4.96
#